data_AF-A0A1F6CE26-F1
#
_entry.id   AF-A0A1F6CE26-F1
#
_cell.length_a   1.000
_cell.length_b   1.000
_cell.length_c   1.000
_cell.angle_alpha   90.00
_cell.angle_beta   90.00
_cell.angle_gamma   90.00
#
_symmetry.space_group_name_H-M   'P 1'
#
loop_
_entity.id
_entity.type
_entity.pdbx_description
1 polymer ?
#
loop_
_entity_poly.entity_id
_entity_poly.type
_entity_poly.pdbx_seq_one_letter_code
_entity_poly.pdbx_strand_id
1 'polypeptide(L)'
;MKSLIFISFYFYMSETIKAGLAGCVGALAVVALYALAAGAPGTPSGLSSGNAASPEVAALRLDFGRNLAAGNCNGVGEPVVSVTQGIQNTVDSGEAGNYWAFDDFNRTIQLWRTSEEGTYCAVVKYTGNFKGAEGETSPGNTGVLEGRERGPIQGGYLAVIAGTLLDEPLWKTRGSVGVVDYACDLDGNCPGAINWVTQYFENDYVFQYNWWGWIYRAGGNKTWVNSSNGNSGDVI
;
A
#
# COMPACT_ATOMS: atom_id res chain seq x y z
N MET A 1 -24.07 16.89 4.69
CA MET A 1 -23.60 15.85 5.62
C MET A 1 -22.23 15.41 5.13
N LYS A 2 -21.22 15.48 5.99
CA LYS A 2 -19.79 15.40 5.66
C LYS A 2 -19.39 13.94 5.39
N SER A 3 -19.05 13.61 4.14
CA SER A 3 -18.33 12.37 3.83
C SER A 3 -16.87 12.57 4.22
N LEU A 4 -16.44 11.95 5.33
CA LEU A 4 -15.03 11.76 5.64
C LEU A 4 -14.52 10.61 4.77
N ILE A 5 -13.80 10.91 3.69
CA ILE A 5 -12.94 9.94 3.02
C ILE A 5 -11.67 9.83 3.86
N PHE A 6 -11.70 8.90 4.82
CA PHE A 6 -10.51 8.40 5.49
C PHE A 6 -9.67 7.64 4.46
N ILE A 7 -8.46 8.13 4.18
CA ILE A 7 -7.43 7.29 3.55
C ILE A 7 -6.80 6.45 4.68
N SER A 8 -7.62 5.57 5.28
CA SER A 8 -7.12 4.28 5.76
C SER A 8 -6.92 3.43 4.51
N PHE A 9 -5.82 2.72 4.42
CA PHE A 9 -5.46 1.79 3.33
C PHE A 9 -6.47 0.62 3.13
N TYR A 10 -7.68 0.72 3.68
CA TYR A 10 -8.69 -0.31 3.80
C TYR A 10 -10.04 -0.01 3.11
N PHE A 11 -10.11 0.96 2.18
CA PHE A 11 -11.38 1.27 1.49
C PHE A 11 -11.39 1.08 -0.04
N TYR A 12 -10.61 0.14 -0.58
CA TYR A 12 -10.77 -0.28 -1.99
C TYR A 12 -10.67 -1.79 -2.26
N MET A 13 -10.94 -2.64 -1.26
CA MET A 13 -10.98 -4.10 -1.45
C MET A 13 -12.25 -4.81 -0.94
N SER A 14 -13.38 -4.10 -0.73
CA SER A 14 -14.62 -4.72 -0.21
C SER A 14 -15.91 -4.46 -1.00
N GLU A 15 -15.90 -3.84 -2.18
CA GLU A 15 -17.16 -3.51 -2.91
C GLU A 15 -17.30 -4.12 -4.31
N THR A 16 -16.76 -5.31 -4.56
CA THR A 16 -17.03 -6.06 -5.82
C THR A 16 -17.51 -7.51 -5.66
N ILE A 17 -17.90 -7.96 -4.46
CA ILE A 17 -18.51 -9.30 -4.26
C ILE A 17 -19.89 -9.23 -3.58
N LYS A 18 -20.70 -8.20 -3.87
CA LYS A 18 -22.13 -8.21 -3.53
C LYS A 18 -22.99 -7.65 -4.65
N ALA A 19 -22.95 -8.30 -5.81
CA ALA A 19 -24.07 -8.29 -6.76
C ALA A 19 -24.03 -9.59 -7.56
N GLY A 20 -24.97 -10.50 -7.31
CA GLY A 20 -25.17 -11.67 -8.17
C GLY A 20 -25.56 -12.98 -7.49
N LEU A 21 -26.48 -12.96 -6.52
CA LEU A 21 -27.23 -14.17 -6.13
C LEU A 21 -28.72 -13.90 -6.34
N ALA A 22 -29.19 -14.24 -7.53
CA ALA A 22 -30.60 -14.47 -7.82
C ALA A 22 -30.73 -15.46 -8.99
N GLY A 23 -31.09 -16.70 -8.66
CA GLY A 23 -31.89 -17.59 -9.50
C GLY A 23 -31.17 -18.33 -10.64
N CYS A 24 -30.92 -19.63 -10.45
CA CYS A 24 -31.75 -20.64 -11.11
C CYS A 24 -31.48 -22.05 -10.55
N VAL A 25 -32.58 -22.74 -10.31
CA VAL A 25 -32.72 -24.11 -9.84
C VAL A 25 -32.38 -25.08 -10.98
N GLY A 26 -31.65 -26.16 -10.70
CA GLY A 26 -31.36 -27.21 -11.67
C GLY A 26 -30.77 -28.46 -11.01
N ALA A 27 -31.58 -29.49 -10.91
CA ALA A 27 -31.40 -30.74 -10.18
C ALA A 27 -30.37 -31.75 -10.75
N LEU A 28 -29.92 -32.64 -9.84
CA LEU A 28 -29.57 -34.08 -9.98
C LEU A 28 -28.50 -34.54 -11.00
N ALA A 29 -27.46 -35.27 -10.54
CA ALA A 29 -27.46 -36.74 -10.43
C ALA A 29 -26.06 -37.32 -10.13
N VAL A 30 -26.07 -38.43 -9.40
CA VAL A 30 -24.95 -39.28 -8.93
C VAL A 30 -24.38 -40.14 -10.06
N VAL A 31 -23.05 -40.33 -10.14
CA VAL A 31 -22.41 -41.62 -10.46
C VAL A 31 -21.01 -41.69 -9.82
N ALA A 32 -20.80 -42.69 -8.97
CA ALA A 32 -19.49 -43.17 -8.53
C ALA A 32 -19.00 -44.27 -9.48
N LEU A 33 -17.71 -44.34 -9.78
CA LEU A 33 -17.07 -45.59 -10.20
C LEU A 33 -15.59 -45.63 -9.80
N TYR A 34 -15.23 -46.75 -9.16
CA TYR A 34 -13.91 -47.15 -8.71
C TYR A 34 -12.99 -47.56 -9.87
N ALA A 35 -11.67 -47.41 -9.68
CA ALA A 35 -10.70 -48.37 -10.21
C ALA A 35 -9.45 -48.44 -9.30
N LEU A 36 -9.21 -49.65 -8.78
CA LEU A 36 -7.99 -50.10 -8.12
C LEU A 36 -6.89 -50.42 -9.16
N ALA A 37 -5.63 -50.16 -8.83
CA ALA A 37 -4.50 -50.94 -9.37
C ALA A 37 -3.36 -51.01 -8.35
N ALA A 38 -2.99 -52.25 -7.98
CA ALA A 38 -1.81 -52.66 -7.21
C ALA A 38 -0.52 -52.50 -8.06
N GLY A 39 0.62 -52.06 -7.53
CA GLY A 39 1.68 -52.88 -6.86
C GLY A 39 2.63 -53.52 -7.92
N ALA A 40 3.91 -53.16 -8.07
CA ALA A 40 5.11 -53.46 -7.23
C ALA A 40 6.40 -53.05 -8.03
N PRO A 41 7.67 -53.42 -7.67
CA PRO A 41 8.47 -53.14 -6.46
C PRO A 41 9.89 -52.52 -6.74
N GLY A 42 10.50 -51.89 -5.72
CA GLY A 42 11.90 -52.14 -5.27
C GLY A 42 13.15 -51.50 -5.92
N THR A 43 13.72 -50.51 -5.19
CA THR A 43 15.17 -50.20 -4.93
C THR A 43 16.10 -49.61 -6.02
N PRO A 44 17.16 -48.82 -5.68
CA PRO A 44 17.73 -48.50 -4.36
C PRO A 44 17.96 -47.00 -4.05
N SER A 45 18.34 -46.79 -2.79
CA SER A 45 18.73 -45.57 -2.09
C SER A 45 19.90 -44.80 -2.72
N GLY A 46 19.88 -43.48 -2.52
CA GLY A 46 21.11 -42.68 -2.41
C GLY A 46 21.25 -41.56 -3.41
N LEU A 47 20.74 -40.38 -3.04
CA LEU A 47 21.52 -39.14 -2.93
C LEU A 47 20.53 -38.07 -2.46
N SER A 48 20.75 -37.56 -1.26
CA SER A 48 20.06 -36.39 -0.77
C SER A 48 20.31 -35.26 -1.78
N SER A 49 19.30 -34.88 -2.55
CA SER A 49 19.26 -33.53 -3.09
C SER A 49 19.06 -32.64 -1.87
N GLY A 50 20.18 -32.26 -1.26
CA GLY A 50 20.21 -31.30 -0.17
C GLY A 50 19.29 -30.16 -0.54
N ASN A 51 18.39 -29.83 0.39
CA ASN A 51 17.50 -28.69 0.36
C ASN A 51 18.10 -27.60 -0.52
N ALA A 52 17.59 -27.46 -1.74
CA ALA A 52 17.76 -26.23 -2.46
C ALA A 52 17.20 -25.18 -1.52
N ALA A 53 18.08 -24.34 -0.97
CA ALA A 53 17.67 -23.18 -0.22
C ALA A 53 16.57 -22.51 -1.05
N SER A 54 15.44 -22.23 -0.41
CA SER A 54 14.39 -21.37 -0.96
C SER A 54 15.09 -20.23 -1.70
N PRO A 55 14.71 -19.91 -2.95
CA PRO A 55 15.39 -18.88 -3.72
C PRO A 55 15.64 -17.71 -2.79
N GLU A 56 16.93 -17.50 -2.54
CA GLU A 56 17.50 -16.37 -1.84
C GLU A 56 16.65 -15.17 -2.21
N VAL A 57 16.02 -14.54 -1.22
CA VAL A 57 15.22 -13.33 -1.39
C VAL A 57 16.12 -12.33 -2.08
N ALA A 58 16.12 -12.33 -3.41
CA ALA A 58 16.84 -11.38 -4.23
C ALA A 58 16.35 -10.04 -3.73
N ALA A 59 17.23 -9.34 -2.99
CA ALA A 59 16.88 -8.28 -2.05
C ALA A 59 15.59 -7.59 -2.47
N LEU A 60 14.47 -7.82 -1.78
CA LEU A 60 13.17 -7.30 -2.24
C LEU A 60 13.33 -5.83 -2.60
N ARG A 61 13.17 -5.50 -3.89
CA ARG A 61 13.38 -4.15 -4.41
C ARG A 61 12.07 -3.63 -4.95
N LEU A 62 11.67 -2.50 -4.41
CA LEU A 62 10.72 -1.62 -5.07
C LEU A 62 11.54 -0.59 -5.87
N ASP A 63 11.44 -0.60 -7.19
CA ASP A 63 12.06 0.44 -8.04
C ASP A 63 11.21 1.73 -8.01
N PHE A 64 11.15 2.35 -6.83
CA PHE A 64 10.38 3.56 -6.60
C PHE A 64 10.92 4.75 -7.42
N GLY A 65 12.23 4.75 -7.73
CA GLY A 65 12.84 5.79 -8.56
C GLY A 65 12.24 5.80 -9.96
N ARG A 66 12.07 4.62 -10.57
CA ARG A 66 11.39 4.46 -11.85
C ARG A 66 9.88 4.65 -11.74
N ASN A 67 9.22 4.02 -10.77
CA ASN A 67 7.76 4.02 -10.67
C ASN A 67 7.18 5.39 -10.25
N LEU A 68 7.94 6.19 -9.49
CA LEU A 68 7.59 7.53 -9.04
C LEU A 68 8.43 8.61 -9.77
N ALA A 69 8.88 8.32 -10.99
CA ALA A 69 9.51 9.33 -11.82
C ALA A 69 8.48 10.40 -12.21
N ALA A 70 8.86 11.69 -12.18
CA ALA A 70 7.97 12.78 -12.59
C ALA A 70 7.47 12.61 -14.03
N GLY A 71 8.29 12.03 -14.92
CA GLY A 71 7.89 11.72 -16.30
C GLY A 71 6.79 10.67 -16.44
N ASN A 72 6.44 9.93 -15.37
CA ASN A 72 5.25 9.07 -15.37
C ASN A 72 3.96 9.88 -15.21
N CYS A 73 4.06 11.12 -14.71
CA CYS A 73 3.03 12.10 -14.93
C CYS A 73 3.23 12.70 -16.32
N ASN A 74 2.28 12.46 -17.22
CA ASN A 74 2.14 13.17 -18.49
C ASN A 74 1.67 14.63 -18.24
N GLY A 75 2.30 15.31 -17.28
CA GLY A 75 1.99 16.66 -16.86
C GLY A 75 2.45 17.67 -17.90
N VAL A 76 1.72 18.77 -18.02
CA VAL A 76 2.06 19.88 -18.89
C VAL A 76 2.70 21.00 -18.07
N GLY A 77 3.89 21.42 -18.47
CA GLY A 77 4.63 22.51 -17.82
C GLY A 77 5.16 22.17 -16.42
N GLU A 78 5.34 23.21 -15.61
CA GLU A 78 5.80 23.08 -14.23
C GLU A 78 4.69 22.55 -13.29
N PRO A 79 5.03 21.85 -12.19
CA PRO A 79 4.04 21.39 -11.23
C PRO A 79 3.20 22.57 -10.71
N VAL A 80 1.88 22.41 -10.58
CA VAL A 80 1.03 23.40 -9.89
C VAL A 80 1.16 23.32 -8.37
N VAL A 81 1.52 22.15 -7.83
CA VAL A 81 1.92 21.97 -6.41
C VAL A 81 3.26 21.25 -6.36
N SER A 82 4.15 21.71 -5.48
CA SER A 82 5.46 21.08 -5.20
C SER A 82 5.83 21.37 -3.75
N VAL A 83 5.34 20.52 -2.84
CA VAL A 83 5.48 20.71 -1.39
C VAL A 83 6.07 19.50 -0.69
N THR A 84 6.49 19.71 0.56
CA THR A 84 6.87 18.65 1.48
C THR A 84 6.08 18.80 2.78
N GLN A 85 5.66 17.69 3.36
CA GLN A 85 4.96 17.63 4.64
C GLN A 85 5.61 16.56 5.52
N GLY A 86 5.88 16.89 6.79
CA GLY A 86 6.20 15.87 7.80
C GLY A 86 4.91 15.28 8.38
N ILE A 87 4.88 13.98 8.57
CA ILE A 87 3.79 13.25 9.22
C ILE A 87 4.39 12.40 10.33
N GLN A 88 3.75 12.44 11.50
CA GLN A 88 4.13 11.67 12.68
C GLN A 88 2.98 10.79 13.16
N ASN A 89 3.31 9.68 13.81
CA ASN A 89 2.37 8.76 14.45
C ASN A 89 1.19 8.37 13.53
N THR A 90 1.47 8.02 12.27
CA THR A 90 0.45 7.35 11.44
C THR A 90 0.57 5.85 11.61
N VAL A 91 -0.51 5.10 11.40
CA VAL A 91 -0.47 3.63 11.43
C VAL A 91 -0.45 3.03 10.03
N ASP A 92 0.13 1.84 9.94
CA ASP A 92 0.18 1.05 8.71
C ASP A 92 -0.48 -0.32 8.86
N SER A 93 -1.12 -0.79 7.79
CA SER A 93 -1.93 -2.02 7.76
C SER A 93 -1.17 -3.21 7.18
N GLY A 94 -1.45 -4.41 7.69
CA GLY A 94 -0.86 -5.68 7.25
C GLY A 94 -1.87 -6.63 6.60
N GLU A 95 -1.38 -7.75 6.06
CA GLU A 95 -2.19 -8.78 5.38
C GLU A 95 -3.21 -9.47 6.30
N ALA A 96 -2.99 -9.44 7.62
CA ALA A 96 -3.91 -10.00 8.60
C ALA A 96 -5.12 -9.09 8.91
N GLY A 97 -5.21 -7.91 8.26
CA GLY A 97 -6.26 -6.93 8.52
C GLY A 97 -6.14 -6.18 9.85
N ASN A 98 -4.93 -6.16 10.40
CA ASN A 98 -4.55 -5.37 11.57
C ASN A 98 -3.69 -4.16 11.18
N TYR A 99 -3.53 -3.23 12.11
CA TYR A 99 -2.49 -2.22 12.05
C TYR A 99 -1.26 -2.72 12.82
N TRP A 100 -0.10 -2.75 12.17
CA TRP A 100 1.09 -3.47 12.69
C TRP A 100 2.24 -2.54 13.09
N ALA A 101 2.24 -1.29 12.65
CA ALA A 101 3.29 -0.33 12.92
C ALA A 101 2.80 1.11 13.02
N PHE A 102 3.66 1.92 13.65
CA PHE A 102 3.61 3.38 13.56
C PHE A 102 4.71 3.89 12.63
N ASP A 103 4.35 4.82 11.75
CA ASP A 103 5.27 5.46 10.82
C ASP A 103 5.42 6.96 11.09
N ASP A 104 6.64 7.42 10.89
CA ASP A 104 6.99 8.84 10.79
C ASP A 104 7.69 9.07 9.45
N PHE A 105 7.18 9.96 8.61
CA PHE A 105 7.79 10.22 7.29
C PHE A 105 7.65 11.66 6.81
N ASN A 106 8.55 12.02 5.91
CA ASN A 106 8.37 13.16 5.03
C ASN A 106 7.67 12.69 3.75
N ARG A 107 6.60 13.38 3.40
CA ARG A 107 5.83 13.23 2.17
C ARG A 107 6.11 14.39 1.23
N THR A 108 6.70 14.12 0.08
CA THR A 108 6.84 15.10 -1.02
C THR A 108 5.68 14.93 -1.98
N ILE A 109 4.95 16.01 -2.26
CA ILE A 109 3.79 16.04 -3.14
C ILE A 109 4.13 16.92 -4.33
N GLN A 110 4.07 16.34 -5.52
CA GLN A 110 4.16 17.08 -6.77
C GLN A 110 2.90 16.82 -7.59
N LEU A 111 2.24 17.89 -8.05
CA LEU A 111 1.00 17.85 -8.79
C LEU A 111 1.16 18.64 -10.09
N TRP A 112 0.79 18.08 -11.22
CA TRP A 112 0.80 18.73 -12.52
C TRP A 112 -0.61 18.80 -13.09
N ARG A 113 -0.90 19.84 -13.87
CA ARG A 113 -2.01 19.81 -14.82
C ARG A 113 -1.69 18.81 -15.91
N THR A 114 -2.70 18.13 -16.43
CA THR A 114 -2.57 17.33 -17.65
C THR A 114 -3.03 18.15 -18.86
N SER A 115 -3.02 17.55 -20.05
CA SER A 115 -3.62 18.14 -21.24
C SER A 115 -5.15 18.18 -21.21
N GLU A 116 -5.77 17.43 -20.29
CA GLU A 116 -7.21 17.40 -20.09
C GLU A 116 -7.61 18.39 -18.98
N GLU A 117 -8.58 19.24 -19.28
CA GLU A 117 -9.09 20.22 -18.33
C GLU A 117 -9.68 19.53 -17.10
N GLY A 118 -9.43 20.11 -15.91
CA GLY A 118 -9.87 19.53 -14.65
C GLY A 118 -9.14 18.25 -14.23
N THR A 119 -8.19 17.75 -15.03
CA THR A 119 -7.43 16.53 -14.74
C THR A 119 -5.98 16.83 -14.37
N TYR A 120 -5.55 16.26 -13.25
CA TYR A 120 -4.25 16.45 -12.66
C TYR A 120 -3.56 15.12 -12.41
N CYS A 121 -2.24 15.13 -12.44
CA CYS A 121 -1.42 13.99 -12.10
C CYS A 121 -0.56 14.31 -10.88
N ALA A 122 -0.57 13.43 -9.87
CA ALA A 122 0.19 13.57 -8.65
C ALA A 122 1.25 12.47 -8.55
N VAL A 123 2.49 12.87 -8.27
CA VAL A 123 3.53 11.98 -7.74
C VAL A 123 3.75 12.33 -6.28
N VAL A 124 3.55 11.34 -5.42
CA VAL A 124 3.73 11.52 -3.98
C VAL A 124 4.75 10.51 -3.49
N LYS A 125 5.79 10.99 -2.81
CA LYS A 125 6.93 10.19 -2.32
C LYS A 125 7.03 10.26 -0.82
N TYR A 126 7.34 9.13 -0.21
CA TYR A 126 7.42 8.94 1.24
C TYR A 126 8.84 8.52 1.58
N THR A 127 9.42 9.13 2.61
CA THR A 127 10.71 8.71 3.16
C THR A 127 10.70 8.96 4.65
N GLY A 128 10.94 7.91 5.42
CA GLY A 128 10.77 7.96 6.88
C GLY A 128 11.25 6.70 7.57
N ASN A 129 10.69 6.44 8.75
CA ASN A 129 10.91 5.23 9.51
C ASN A 129 9.59 4.64 10.01
N PHE A 130 9.59 3.34 10.25
CA PHE A 130 8.52 2.62 10.91
C PHE A 130 9.01 2.05 12.25
N LYS A 131 8.06 1.77 13.15
CA LYS A 131 8.24 1.00 14.37
C LYS A 131 7.09 0.00 14.49
N GLY A 132 7.42 -1.29 14.46
CA GLY A 132 6.48 -2.37 14.72
C GLY A 132 5.89 -2.27 16.12
N ALA A 133 4.59 -2.54 16.22
CA ALA A 133 3.86 -2.59 17.47
C ALA A 133 4.00 -3.96 18.12
N GLU A 134 4.48 -4.01 19.36
CA GLU A 134 4.63 -5.26 20.12
C GLU A 134 3.27 -5.97 20.27
N GLY A 135 3.25 -7.29 20.04
CA GLY A 135 2.05 -8.11 20.18
C GLY A 135 1.15 -8.13 18.94
N GLU A 136 1.38 -7.26 17.96
CA GLU A 136 0.65 -7.26 16.71
C GLU A 136 1.12 -8.35 15.75
N THR A 137 0.22 -8.81 14.87
CA THR A 137 0.58 -9.69 13.76
C THR A 137 1.48 -8.93 12.78
N SER A 138 2.56 -9.59 12.34
CA SER A 138 3.51 -9.04 11.37
C SER A 138 2.83 -8.74 10.03
N PRO A 139 3.32 -7.77 9.23
CA PRO A 139 2.67 -7.34 8.01
C PRO A 139 2.51 -8.45 6.96
N GLY A 140 3.48 -9.38 6.89
CA GLY A 140 3.41 -10.56 6.02
C GLY A 140 2.54 -11.70 6.58
N ASN A 141 1.93 -11.50 7.75
CA ASN A 141 1.13 -12.50 8.46
C ASN A 141 1.89 -13.82 8.71
N THR A 142 3.17 -13.71 9.12
CA THR A 142 4.03 -14.88 9.38
C THR A 142 4.36 -15.07 10.86
N GLY A 143 4.06 -14.09 11.72
CA GLY A 143 4.30 -14.18 13.16
C GLY A 143 3.81 -12.97 13.93
N VAL A 144 4.30 -12.83 15.16
CA VAL A 144 3.97 -11.75 16.09
C VAL A 144 5.19 -10.86 16.27
N LEU A 145 4.98 -9.55 16.27
CA LEU A 145 6.03 -8.55 16.45
C LEU A 145 6.47 -8.49 17.91
N GLU A 146 7.78 -8.40 18.12
CA GLU A 146 8.38 -8.27 19.46
C GLU A 146 8.59 -6.79 19.84
N GLY A 147 8.16 -5.85 19.00
CA GLY A 147 8.30 -4.40 19.23
C GLY A 147 9.72 -3.87 19.00
N ARG A 148 10.65 -4.73 18.58
CA ARG A 148 12.03 -4.35 18.22
C ARG A 148 12.17 -4.01 16.73
N GLU A 149 11.24 -4.48 15.91
CA GLU A 149 11.20 -4.30 14.46
C GLU A 149 11.05 -2.81 14.14
N ARG A 150 12.05 -2.25 13.46
CA ARG A 150 12.09 -0.84 13.09
C ARG A 150 13.07 -0.62 11.95
N GLY A 151 12.86 0.44 11.21
CA GLY A 151 13.82 0.85 10.20
C GLY A 151 13.22 1.79 9.16
N PRO A 152 13.92 2.02 8.05
CA PRO A 152 13.46 2.96 7.04
C PRO A 152 12.24 2.43 6.30
N ILE A 153 11.32 3.35 6.00
CA ILE A 153 10.25 3.20 5.02
C ILE A 153 10.55 4.10 3.82
N GLN A 154 10.35 3.57 2.62
CA GLN A 154 10.37 4.33 1.37
C GLN A 154 9.21 3.89 0.50
N GLY A 155 8.62 4.82 -0.26
CA GLY A 155 7.53 4.46 -1.14
C GLY A 155 6.78 5.65 -1.66
N GLY A 156 5.54 5.40 -2.07
CA GLY A 156 4.61 6.41 -2.51
C GLY A 156 3.71 5.94 -3.64
N TYR A 157 3.15 6.90 -4.35
CA TYR A 157 2.18 6.61 -5.40
C TYR A 157 2.18 7.63 -6.53
N LEU A 158 1.67 7.16 -7.66
CA LEU A 158 1.21 7.95 -8.79
C LEU A 158 -0.32 7.93 -8.78
N ALA A 159 -0.94 9.10 -8.87
CA ALA A 159 -2.38 9.23 -8.88
C ALA A 159 -2.87 10.21 -9.96
N VAL A 160 -4.08 9.98 -10.44
CA VAL A 160 -4.86 10.93 -11.23
C VAL A 160 -5.93 11.53 -10.33
N ILE A 161 -6.11 12.85 -10.44
CA ILE A 161 -7.13 13.58 -9.71
C ILE A 161 -7.95 14.35 -10.74
N ALA A 162 -9.25 14.08 -10.80
CA ALA A 162 -10.19 14.88 -11.58
C ALA A 162 -10.99 15.78 -10.62
N GLY A 163 -11.00 17.09 -10.86
CA GLY A 163 -11.72 18.02 -10.00
C GLY A 163 -11.27 19.47 -10.17
N THR A 164 -11.81 20.33 -9.31
CA THR A 164 -11.55 21.78 -9.33
C THR A 164 -10.51 22.13 -8.26
N LEU A 165 -9.45 22.85 -8.65
CA LEU A 165 -8.54 23.44 -7.67
C LEU A 165 -9.24 24.59 -6.96
N LEU A 166 -8.95 24.76 -5.67
CA LEU A 166 -9.36 25.92 -4.91
C LEU A 166 -8.70 27.19 -5.50
N ASP A 167 -9.49 28.26 -5.65
CA ASP A 167 -8.96 29.58 -6.01
C ASP A 167 -7.95 30.08 -4.96
N GLU A 168 -8.23 29.80 -3.68
CA GLU A 168 -7.35 30.05 -2.54
C GLU A 168 -7.06 28.72 -1.81
N PRO A 169 -5.95 28.03 -2.16
CA PRO A 169 -5.55 26.81 -1.48
C PRO A 169 -5.28 27.03 0.02
N LEU A 170 -5.69 26.06 0.85
CA LEU A 170 -5.48 26.10 2.31
C LEU A 170 -4.00 25.97 2.68
N TRP A 171 -3.24 25.27 1.83
CA TRP A 171 -1.79 25.17 1.94
C TRP A 171 -1.12 25.93 0.80
N LYS A 172 0.06 26.47 1.09
CA LYS A 172 0.93 27.00 0.03
C LYS A 172 1.24 25.90 -1.00
N THR A 173 1.51 26.33 -2.23
CA THR A 173 1.77 25.42 -3.36
C THR A 173 3.26 25.08 -3.52
N ARG A 174 4.16 25.67 -2.72
CA ARG A 174 5.61 25.46 -2.78
C ARG A 174 6.27 25.35 -1.41
N GLY A 175 7.26 24.46 -1.29
CA GLY A 175 8.09 24.30 -0.09
C GLY A 175 7.42 23.49 1.03
N SER A 176 7.87 23.65 2.28
CA SER A 176 7.37 22.84 3.40
C SER A 176 6.04 23.33 3.97
N VAL A 177 4.99 22.51 4.00
CA VAL A 177 3.68 22.83 4.62
C VAL A 177 3.63 22.49 6.12
N GLY A 178 4.77 22.16 6.73
CA GLY A 178 4.89 21.88 8.16
C GLY A 178 4.88 20.38 8.49
N VAL A 179 4.76 20.11 9.79
CA VAL A 179 4.70 18.75 10.35
C VAL A 179 3.35 18.59 11.04
N VAL A 180 2.71 17.44 10.84
CA VAL A 180 1.41 17.11 11.42
C VAL A 180 1.53 15.79 12.16
N ASP A 181 1.09 15.78 13.41
CA ASP A 181 0.89 14.55 14.17
C ASP A 181 -0.50 13.99 13.84
N TYR A 182 -0.55 12.79 13.25
CA TYR A 182 -1.81 12.13 12.92
C TYR A 182 -2.47 11.52 14.17
N ALA A 183 -1.70 11.33 15.24
CA ALA A 183 -2.12 10.78 16.52
C ALA A 183 -2.92 9.47 16.38
N CYS A 184 -2.49 8.60 15.46
CA CYS A 184 -3.17 7.34 15.23
C CYS A 184 -3.00 6.38 16.40
N ASP A 185 -3.97 5.48 16.59
CA ASP A 185 -3.87 4.27 17.41
C ASP A 185 -3.95 3.00 16.54
N LEU A 186 -3.72 1.83 17.14
CA LEU A 186 -3.76 0.53 16.44
C LEU A 186 -5.18 0.04 16.10
N ASP A 187 -6.21 0.79 16.47
CA ASP A 187 -7.58 0.60 15.97
C ASP A 187 -7.84 1.41 14.69
N GLY A 188 -6.87 2.23 14.25
CA GLY A 188 -6.97 3.06 13.07
C GLY A 188 -7.63 4.42 13.32
N ASN A 189 -7.81 4.83 14.57
CA ASN A 189 -8.36 6.16 14.89
C ASN A 189 -7.26 7.21 14.75
N CYS A 190 -7.35 8.07 13.74
CA CYS A 190 -6.36 9.10 13.47
C CYS A 190 -6.98 10.51 13.51
N PRO A 191 -7.25 11.08 14.71
CA PRO A 191 -7.95 12.36 14.84
C PRO A 191 -7.15 13.55 14.28
N GLY A 192 -5.82 13.43 14.17
CA GLY A 192 -4.95 14.46 13.60
C GLY A 192 -4.72 14.32 12.09
N ALA A 193 -5.27 13.28 11.45
CA ALA A 193 -5.02 13.02 10.04
C ALA A 193 -5.57 14.13 9.13
N ILE A 194 -4.73 14.58 8.20
CA ILE A 194 -5.11 15.58 7.20
C ILE A 194 -5.09 14.93 5.81
N ASN A 195 -6.22 15.05 5.10
CA ASN A 195 -6.25 14.77 3.67
C ASN A 195 -5.61 15.94 2.92
N TRP A 196 -4.47 15.70 2.26
CA TRP A 196 -3.77 16.75 1.53
C TRP A 196 -4.52 17.21 0.27
N VAL A 197 -5.35 16.35 -0.33
CA VAL A 197 -6.07 16.67 -1.58
C VAL A 197 -7.06 17.81 -1.30
N THR A 198 -7.77 17.75 -0.18
CA THR A 198 -8.72 18.81 0.25
C THR A 198 -8.04 20.12 0.63
N GLN A 199 -6.71 20.17 0.68
CA GLN A 199 -5.96 21.41 0.89
C GLN A 199 -5.78 22.21 -0.41
N TYR A 200 -6.00 21.56 -1.55
CA TYR A 200 -5.81 22.14 -2.89
C TYR A 200 -7.04 22.01 -3.78
N PHE A 201 -7.95 21.07 -3.51
CA PHE A 201 -9.13 20.79 -4.34
C PHE A 201 -10.44 21.04 -3.58
N GLU A 202 -11.49 21.39 -4.33
CA GLU A 202 -12.87 21.34 -3.87
C GLU A 202 -13.28 19.90 -3.50
N ASN A 203 -14.33 19.74 -2.67
CA ASN A 203 -14.68 18.44 -2.08
C ASN A 203 -15.28 17.42 -3.07
N ASP A 204 -15.53 17.80 -4.32
CA ASP A 204 -16.12 16.96 -5.36
C ASP A 204 -15.08 16.25 -6.24
N TYR A 205 -13.80 16.31 -5.87
CA TYR A 205 -12.73 15.65 -6.59
C TYR A 205 -12.89 14.11 -6.61
N VAL A 206 -12.41 13.50 -7.70
CA VAL A 206 -12.22 12.06 -7.84
C VAL A 206 -10.72 11.77 -7.79
N PHE A 207 -10.33 10.77 -7.01
CA PHE A 207 -8.93 10.36 -6.86
C PHE A 207 -8.77 8.90 -7.25
N GLN A 208 -7.79 8.62 -8.11
CA GLN A 208 -7.48 7.26 -8.56
C GLN A 208 -5.98 6.99 -8.49
N TYR A 209 -5.59 5.87 -7.89
CA TYR A 209 -4.22 5.38 -7.98
C TYR A 209 -3.96 4.77 -9.36
N ASN A 210 -2.86 5.18 -9.98
CA ASN A 210 -2.30 4.50 -11.15
C ASN A 210 -1.29 3.42 -10.70
N TRP A 211 -0.50 3.73 -9.66
CA TRP A 211 0.47 2.83 -9.08
C TRP A 211 0.76 3.26 -7.64
N TRP A 212 1.04 2.30 -6.77
CA TRP A 212 1.52 2.57 -5.42
C TRP A 212 2.43 1.46 -4.91
N GLY A 213 3.31 1.80 -3.96
CA GLY A 213 4.12 0.82 -3.27
C GLY A 213 4.98 1.41 -2.15
N TRP A 214 5.19 0.61 -1.13
CA TRP A 214 6.05 0.90 0.03
C TRP A 214 6.96 -0.29 0.34
N ILE A 215 8.16 0.02 0.83
CA ILE A 215 9.15 -0.95 1.28
C ILE A 215 9.65 -0.57 2.66
N TYR A 216 9.65 -1.55 3.56
CA TYR A 216 10.02 -1.44 4.97
C TYR A 216 11.19 -2.38 5.21
N ARG A 217 12.27 -1.88 5.81
CA ARG A 217 13.48 -2.68 6.04
C ARG A 217 13.84 -2.69 7.52
N ALA A 218 13.61 -3.83 8.20
CA ALA A 218 14.00 -4.01 9.60
C ALA A 218 15.48 -4.40 9.80
N GLY A 219 16.23 -4.56 8.69
CA GLY A 219 17.63 -4.99 8.69
C GLY A 219 17.80 -6.49 8.43
N GLY A 220 19.01 -6.90 8.05
CA GLY A 220 19.25 -8.28 7.60
C GLY A 220 18.36 -8.64 6.40
N ASN A 221 17.76 -9.84 6.44
CA ASN A 221 16.84 -10.32 5.40
C ASN A 221 15.36 -9.96 5.67
N LYS A 222 15.09 -9.05 6.62
CA LYS A 222 13.76 -8.68 7.08
C LYS A 222 13.27 -7.46 6.30
N THR A 223 12.59 -7.72 5.19
CA THR A 223 12.03 -6.68 4.31
C THR A 223 10.59 -7.01 4.00
N TRP A 224 9.71 -6.04 4.20
CA TRP A 224 8.32 -6.08 3.76
C TRP A 224 8.12 -5.15 2.58
N VAL A 225 7.45 -5.63 1.53
CA VAL A 225 6.98 -4.83 0.39
C VAL A 225 5.48 -4.94 0.31
N ASN A 226 4.81 -3.79 0.34
CA ASN A 226 3.38 -3.65 0.10
C ASN A 226 3.19 -2.84 -1.17
N SER A 227 2.60 -3.40 -2.23
CA SER A 227 2.46 -2.71 -3.52
C SER A 227 1.23 -3.13 -4.32
N SER A 228 0.82 -2.26 -5.26
CA SER A 228 -0.24 -2.58 -6.22
C SER A 228 0.09 -3.79 -7.12
N ASN A 229 1.35 -4.22 -7.17
CA ASN A 229 1.80 -5.36 -7.96
C ASN A 229 1.89 -6.66 -7.13
N GLY A 230 1.49 -6.61 -5.87
CA GLY A 230 1.56 -7.71 -4.93
C GLY A 230 2.48 -7.42 -3.76
N ASN A 231 2.26 -8.21 -2.70
CA ASN A 231 2.90 -8.06 -1.41
C ASN A 231 3.88 -9.20 -1.18
N SER A 232 4.98 -8.93 -0.46
CA SER A 232 6.05 -9.92 -0.28
C SER A 232 6.97 -9.63 0.90
N GLY A 233 7.48 -10.71 1.48
CA GLY A 233 8.42 -10.67 2.60
C GLY A 233 7.75 -10.47 3.95
N ASP A 234 8.53 -10.08 4.95
CA ASP A 234 8.08 -9.70 6.28
C ASP A 234 9.20 -8.93 7.01
N VAL A 235 8.89 -8.30 8.15
CA VAL A 235 9.85 -7.56 8.99
C VAL A 235 10.42 -8.37 10.15
N ILE A 236 10.07 -9.65 10.27
CA ILE A 236 10.56 -10.58 11.31
C ILE A 236 11.54 -11.61 10.77
#